data_AF-A0A6A3PI25-F1
#
_entry.id   AF-A0A6A3PI25-F1
#
_cell.length_a   1.000
_cell.length_b   1.000
_cell.length_c   1.000
_cell.angle_alpha   90.00
_cell.angle_beta   90.00
_cell.angle_gamma   90.00
#
_symmetry.space_group_name_H-M   'P 1'
#
loop_
_entity.id
_entity.type
_entity.pdbx_description
1 polymer ?
#
loop_
_entity_poly.entity_id
_entity_poly.type
_entity_poly.pdbx_seq_one_letter_code
_entity_poly.pdbx_strand_id
1 'polypeptide(L)'
;MRAFAVFLARYGNNVMVLIPPPKKDKETPAKKSDKGILSAKTIIEIGNGAAEHPFVLLPVNFGGSHWGGLVVDRAAKLVKTYDSMGGKRNRQRLKKMAGEIGAGPLNDVGFNVCSVEEPMQTDTDSCGVFVCRFFWECVSSEAPTDVSPTGVTKLRWAMLHKIMKTKQR
;
A
#
# COMPACT_ATOMS: atom_id res chain seq x y z
N MET A 1 10.26 14.00 16.54
CA MET A 1 9.25 14.54 15.62
C MET A 1 8.06 13.59 15.57
N ARG A 2 6.83 14.07 15.83
CA ARG A 2 5.59 13.30 15.65
C ARG A 2 4.91 13.81 14.39
N ALA A 3 4.88 13.00 13.34
CA ALA A 3 4.00 13.22 12.19
C ALA A 3 2.74 12.38 12.38
N PHE A 4 1.57 12.93 12.07
CA PHE A 4 0.32 12.17 11.94
C PHE A 4 -0.27 12.45 10.56
N ALA A 5 -0.91 11.43 9.98
CA ALA A 5 -1.79 11.56 8.84
C ALA A 5 -3.06 10.79 9.17
N VAL A 6 -4.20 11.47 9.17
CA VAL A 6 -5.53 10.84 9.11
C VAL A 6 -6.39 11.73 8.23
N PHE A 7 -6.88 11.16 7.13
CA PHE A 7 -8.24 11.27 6.57
C PHE A 7 -8.20 10.38 5.29
N LEU A 8 -9.23 9.61 4.92
CA LEU A 8 -10.63 9.99 4.85
C LEU A 8 -11.62 8.83 5.03
N ALA A 9 -12.76 9.13 5.67
CA ALA A 9 -14.05 8.70 5.14
C ALA A 9 -14.69 9.90 4.40
N ARG A 10 -14.67 9.85 3.06
CA ARG A 10 -15.78 10.18 2.15
C ARG A 10 -15.30 10.01 0.71
N TYR A 11 -15.93 9.06 0.02
CA TYR A 11 -15.60 8.55 -1.30
C TYR A 11 -15.62 9.63 -2.38
N GLY A 12 -14.52 9.72 -3.13
CA GLY A 12 -14.33 10.50 -4.36
C GLY A 12 -13.29 9.80 -5.24
N ASN A 13 -13.23 10.11 -6.54
CA ASN A 13 -12.65 9.29 -7.63
C ASN A 13 -11.19 8.79 -7.52
N ASN A 14 -10.44 9.00 -6.43
CA ASN A 14 -9.08 8.49 -6.23
C ASN A 14 -8.79 8.23 -4.72
N VAL A 15 -9.42 7.22 -4.11
CA VAL A 15 -9.23 6.92 -2.67
C VAL A 15 -7.98 6.08 -2.42
N MET A 16 -7.09 6.57 -1.55
CA MET A 16 -5.99 5.82 -0.95
C MET A 16 -6.43 5.35 0.44
N VAL A 17 -6.47 4.04 0.70
CA VAL A 17 -6.87 3.49 2.00
C VAL A 17 -5.61 3.36 2.87
N LEU A 18 -5.46 4.26 3.84
CA LEU A 18 -4.36 4.22 4.79
C LEU A 18 -4.73 3.28 5.96
N ILE A 19 -4.07 2.13 6.08
CA ILE A 19 -4.25 1.24 7.24
C ILE A 19 -3.45 1.84 8.41
N PRO A 20 -4.09 2.32 9.49
CA PRO A 20 -3.36 2.87 10.62
C PRO A 20 -2.50 1.78 11.28
N PRO A 21 -1.31 2.14 11.81
CA PRO A 21 -0.49 1.18 12.55
C PRO A 21 -1.29 0.63 13.75
N PRO A 22 -1.14 -0.67 14.07
CA PRO A 22 -1.82 -1.26 15.22
C PRO A 22 -1.41 -0.49 16.48
N LYS A 23 -2.41 -0.05 17.26
CA LYS A 23 -2.17 0.61 18.55
C LYS A 23 -1.50 -0.40 19.48
N LYS A 24 -0.46 0.03 20.20
CA LYS A 24 0.10 -0.71 21.34
C LYS A 24 -0.90 -0.67 22.49
N ASP A 25 -1.96 -1.43 22.40
CA ASP A 25 -2.77 -1.73 23.58
C ASP A 25 -1.94 -2.69 24.45
N LYS A 26 -1.94 -2.44 25.77
CA LYS A 26 -1.21 -3.26 26.74
C LYS A 26 -1.71 -4.70 26.63
N GLU A 27 -0.92 -5.57 26.04
CA GLU A 27 -1.22 -7.00 25.91
C GLU A 27 -1.30 -7.63 27.32
N THR A 28 -2.50 -7.90 27.80
CA THR A 28 -2.72 -9.08 28.64
C THR A 28 -2.41 -10.32 27.78
N PRO A 29 -1.76 -11.36 28.31
CA PRO A 29 -1.33 -12.51 27.52
C PRO A 29 -2.55 -13.36 27.14
N ALA A 30 -3.23 -12.95 26.07
CA ALA A 30 -4.27 -13.76 25.44
C ALA A 30 -3.57 -14.80 24.55
N LYS A 31 -3.92 -16.07 24.80
CA LYS A 31 -3.48 -17.27 24.07
C LYS A 31 -3.44 -17.01 22.56
N LYS A 32 -2.37 -17.48 21.90
CA LYS A 32 -2.22 -17.55 20.44
C LYS A 32 -3.44 -18.25 19.83
N SER A 33 -4.43 -17.48 19.42
CA SER A 33 -5.46 -17.91 18.48
C SER A 33 -5.31 -17.14 17.18
N ASP A 34 -5.76 -17.80 16.13
CA ASP A 34 -5.59 -17.56 14.71
C ASP A 34 -6.10 -16.20 14.21
N LYS A 35 -5.54 -15.09 14.70
CA LYS A 35 -5.91 -13.73 14.27
C LYS A 35 -5.01 -13.29 13.12
N GLY A 36 -5.61 -13.03 11.95
CA GLY A 36 -4.96 -12.44 10.79
C GLY A 36 -4.26 -11.11 11.08
N ILE A 37 -3.40 -10.65 10.16
CA ILE A 37 -2.72 -9.36 10.22
C ILE A 37 -3.75 -8.22 10.08
N LEU A 38 -4.72 -8.39 9.19
CA LEU A 38 -5.76 -7.41 8.92
C LEU A 38 -6.97 -7.63 9.82
N SER A 39 -7.59 -6.53 10.25
CA SER A 39 -8.88 -6.61 10.94
C SER A 39 -9.99 -6.99 9.96
N ALA A 40 -11.03 -7.68 10.43
CA ALA A 40 -12.19 -8.03 9.60
C ALA A 40 -12.83 -6.79 8.95
N LYS A 41 -12.89 -5.66 9.67
CA LYS A 41 -13.39 -4.38 9.13
C LYS A 41 -12.54 -3.90 7.95
N THR A 42 -11.22 -3.92 8.07
CA THR A 42 -10.30 -3.53 6.99
C THR A 42 -10.47 -4.44 5.76
N ILE A 43 -10.61 -5.74 5.99
CA ILE A 43 -10.85 -6.71 4.91
C ILE A 43 -12.15 -6.36 4.16
N ILE A 44 -13.25 -6.07 4.87
CA ILE A 44 -14.53 -5.67 4.26
C ILE A 44 -14.40 -4.36 3.47
N GLU A 45 -13.72 -3.34 4.02
CA GLU A 45 -13.52 -2.05 3.34
C GLU A 45 -12.71 -2.20 2.04
N ILE A 46 -11.68 -3.05 2.04
CA ILE A 46 -10.91 -3.37 0.82
C ILE A 46 -11.81 -4.08 -0.21
N GLY A 47 -12.64 -5.02 0.25
CA GLY A 47 -13.61 -5.72 -0.60
C GLY A 47 -14.60 -4.77 -1.28
N ASN A 48 -15.22 -3.88 -0.52
CA ASN A 48 -16.14 -2.87 -1.04
C ASN A 48 -15.43 -1.94 -2.05
N GLY A 49 -14.22 -1.48 -1.72
CA GLY A 49 -13.41 -0.66 -2.63
C GLY A 49 -13.10 -1.38 -3.93
N ALA A 50 -12.77 -2.67 -3.89
CA ALA A 50 -12.50 -3.47 -5.08
C ALA A 50 -13.77 -3.77 -5.90
N ALA A 51 -14.95 -3.76 -5.27
CA ALA A 51 -16.23 -3.89 -5.96
C ALA A 51 -16.64 -2.61 -6.70
N GLU A 52 -16.23 -1.44 -6.21
CA GLU A 52 -16.61 -0.12 -6.76
C GLU A 52 -15.53 0.51 -7.64
N HIS A 53 -14.26 0.15 -7.47
CA HIS A 53 -13.14 0.80 -8.14
C HIS A 53 -12.25 -0.19 -8.91
N PRO A 54 -11.63 0.22 -10.02
CA PRO A 54 -10.68 -0.62 -10.76
C PRO A 54 -9.44 -1.00 -9.94
N PHE A 55 -9.02 -0.09 -9.05
CA PHE A 55 -7.82 -0.25 -8.23
C PHE A 55 -8.10 0.14 -6.78
N VAL A 56 -7.52 -0.62 -5.83
CA VAL A 56 -7.42 -0.23 -4.41
C VAL A 56 -5.94 -0.14 -4.04
N LEU A 57 -5.49 1.05 -3.67
CA LEU A 57 -4.09 1.34 -3.33
C LEU A 57 -3.91 1.41 -1.81
N LEU A 58 -3.01 0.60 -1.28
CA LEU A 58 -2.86 0.34 0.15
C LEU A 58 -1.40 0.53 0.57
N PRO A 59 -0.98 1.74 1.00
CA PRO A 59 0.33 1.94 1.60
C PRO A 59 0.38 1.28 2.99
N VAL A 60 1.46 0.55 3.27
CA VAL A 60 1.65 -0.17 4.53
C VAL A 60 2.88 0.36 5.24
N ASN A 61 2.71 0.88 6.46
CA ASN A 61 3.82 1.34 7.27
C ASN A 61 4.31 0.24 8.22
N PHE A 62 5.60 -0.09 8.14
CA PHE A 62 6.27 -1.04 9.02
C PHE A 62 7.09 -0.29 10.08
N GLY A 63 6.65 -0.36 11.32
CA GLY A 63 7.43 0.10 12.48
C GLY A 63 7.61 1.63 12.57
N GLY A 64 6.84 2.41 11.82
CA GLY A 64 6.93 3.88 11.81
C GLY A 64 7.97 4.45 10.85
N SER A 65 8.79 3.62 10.19
CA SER A 65 9.97 4.08 9.44
C SER A 65 10.06 3.54 8.02
N HIS A 66 9.43 2.41 7.70
CA HIS A 66 9.51 1.80 6.38
C HIS A 66 8.13 1.70 5.73
N TRP A 67 8.07 1.90 4.42
CA TRP A 67 6.85 1.80 3.63
C TRP A 67 6.93 0.66 2.62
N GLY A 68 5.90 -0.17 2.59
CA GLY A 68 5.58 -1.07 1.49
C GLY A 68 4.21 -0.74 0.90
N GLY A 69 3.81 -1.47 -0.15
CA GLY A 69 2.55 -1.24 -0.84
C GLY A 69 1.83 -2.53 -1.21
N LEU A 70 0.50 -2.46 -1.23
CA LEU A 70 -0.38 -3.44 -1.84
C LEU A 70 -1.27 -2.73 -2.88
N VAL A 71 -1.56 -3.41 -3.99
CA VAL A 71 -2.55 -2.97 -4.98
C VAL A 71 -3.51 -4.11 -5.27
N VAL A 72 -4.80 -3.88 -5.10
CA VAL A 72 -5.84 -4.75 -5.66
C VAL A 72 -6.17 -4.22 -7.04
N ASP A 73 -5.91 -5.02 -8.06
CA ASP A 73 -6.18 -4.75 -9.47
C ASP A 73 -7.37 -5.62 -9.89
N ARG A 74 -8.54 -4.99 -10.02
CA ARG A 74 -9.79 -5.71 -10.26
C ARG A 74 -9.82 -6.37 -11.64
N ALA A 75 -9.34 -5.67 -12.65
CA ALA A 75 -9.38 -6.15 -14.03
C ALA A 75 -8.42 -7.33 -14.21
N ALA A 76 -7.21 -7.25 -13.66
CA ALA A 76 -6.24 -8.33 -13.72
C ALA A 76 -6.52 -9.46 -12.71
N LYS A 77 -7.44 -9.24 -11.75
CA LYS A 77 -7.69 -10.12 -10.61
C LYS A 77 -6.39 -10.41 -9.84
N LEU A 78 -5.62 -9.36 -9.54
CA LEU A 78 -4.35 -9.48 -8.83
C LEU A 78 -4.35 -8.68 -7.52
N VAL A 79 -3.74 -9.26 -6.50
CA VAL A 79 -3.25 -8.53 -5.32
C VAL A 79 -1.73 -8.43 -5.43
N LYS A 80 -1.24 -7.27 -5.89
CA LYS A 80 0.19 -7.00 -6.10
C LYS A 80 0.81 -6.50 -4.79
N THR A 81 1.98 -7.01 -4.41
CA THR A 81 2.72 -6.61 -3.21
C THR A 81 4.07 -6.03 -3.58
N TYR A 82 4.50 -4.95 -2.94
CA TYR A 82 5.77 -4.31 -3.25
C TYR A 82 6.50 -3.80 -2.00
N ASP A 83 7.81 -4.06 -1.94
CA ASP A 83 8.74 -3.56 -0.92
C ASP A 83 10.10 -3.29 -1.58
N SER A 84 10.44 -2.01 -1.72
CA SER A 84 11.66 -1.52 -2.38
C SER A 84 12.95 -1.81 -1.60
N MET A 85 12.87 -2.11 -0.30
CA MET A 85 14.05 -2.50 0.50
C MET A 85 14.27 -4.01 0.55
N GLY A 86 13.36 -4.81 -0.01
CA GLY A 86 13.56 -6.25 -0.18
C GLY A 86 13.57 -7.09 1.09
N GLY A 87 13.23 -6.51 2.24
CA GLY A 87 13.33 -7.18 3.53
C GLY A 87 12.43 -8.42 3.62
N LYS A 88 13.03 -9.60 3.82
CA LYS A 88 12.32 -10.90 3.87
C LYS A 88 11.09 -10.87 4.80
N ARG A 89 11.24 -10.26 5.98
CA ARG A 89 10.17 -10.14 6.98
C ARG A 89 8.98 -9.30 6.49
N ASN A 90 9.24 -8.16 5.87
CA ASN A 90 8.19 -7.25 5.41
C ASN A 90 7.48 -7.82 4.19
N ARG A 91 8.23 -8.40 3.24
CA ARG A 91 7.66 -9.13 2.10
C ARG A 91 6.76 -10.28 2.52
N GLN A 92 7.16 -11.07 3.53
CA GLN A 92 6.29 -12.13 4.08
C GLN A 92 5.02 -11.57 4.72
N ARG A 93 5.12 -10.44 5.43
CA ARG A 93 3.94 -9.76 6.00
C ARG A 93 2.99 -9.25 4.91
N LEU A 94 3.51 -8.62 3.86
CA LEU A 94 2.71 -8.18 2.72
C LEU A 94 2.03 -9.36 2.03
N LYS A 95 2.75 -10.46 1.79
CA LYS A 95 2.19 -11.70 1.23
C LYS A 95 1.06 -12.26 2.09
N LYS A 96 1.23 -12.27 3.42
CA LYS A 96 0.17 -12.72 4.34
C LYS A 96 -1.05 -11.78 4.30
N MET A 97 -0.87 -10.47 4.30
CA MET A 97 -1.97 -9.50 4.13
C MET A 97 -2.70 -9.70 2.79
N ALA A 98 -1.95 -9.90 1.70
CA ALA A 98 -2.51 -10.18 0.39
C ALA A 98 -3.31 -11.48 0.35
N GLY A 99 -2.82 -12.53 1.03
CA GLY A 99 -3.54 -13.79 1.20
C GLY A 99 -4.84 -13.63 1.99
N GLU A 100 -4.84 -12.82 3.05
CA GLU A 100 -6.06 -12.51 3.82
C GLU A 100 -7.10 -11.73 2.99
N ILE A 101 -6.64 -10.81 2.13
CA ILE A 101 -7.51 -10.09 1.18
C ILE A 101 -8.09 -11.05 0.14
N GLY A 102 -7.24 -11.93 -0.42
CA GLY A 102 -7.62 -12.92 -1.42
C GLY A 102 -8.63 -13.95 -0.89
N ALA A 103 -8.39 -14.48 0.31
CA ALA A 103 -9.25 -15.48 0.96
C ALA A 103 -10.53 -14.89 1.58
N GLY A 104 -10.61 -13.56 1.71
CA GLY A 104 -11.80 -12.87 2.21
C GLY A 104 -12.71 -12.41 1.06
N PRO A 105 -12.89 -11.10 0.85
CA PRO A 105 -13.88 -10.53 -0.05
C PRO A 105 -13.65 -10.85 -1.53
N LEU A 106 -12.47 -11.36 -1.89
CA LEU A 106 -12.09 -11.66 -3.27
C LEU A 106 -12.11 -13.16 -3.59
N ASN A 107 -12.46 -14.01 -2.62
CA ASN A 107 -12.32 -15.47 -2.70
C ASN A 107 -13.12 -16.06 -3.87
N ASP A 108 -14.36 -15.59 -4.05
CA ASP A 108 -15.25 -16.10 -5.09
C ASP A 108 -14.88 -15.60 -6.50
N VAL A 109 -13.93 -14.66 -6.60
CA VAL A 109 -13.59 -13.97 -7.86
C VAL A 109 -12.28 -14.50 -8.46
N GLY A 110 -11.51 -15.30 -7.72
CA GLY A 110 -10.30 -15.98 -8.20
C GLY A 110 -9.08 -15.06 -8.33
N PHE A 111 -8.86 -14.18 -7.35
CA PHE A 111 -7.68 -13.30 -7.34
C PHE A 111 -6.39 -14.06 -7.03
N ASN A 112 -5.30 -13.69 -7.71
CA ASN A 112 -3.96 -14.22 -7.44
C ASN A 112 -3.08 -13.19 -6.73
N VAL A 113 -2.18 -13.65 -5.87
CA VAL A 113 -1.17 -12.79 -5.22
C VAL A 113 0.09 -12.74 -6.08
N CYS A 114 0.58 -11.54 -6.37
CA CYS A 114 1.80 -11.32 -7.14
C CYS A 114 2.75 -10.42 -6.36
N SER A 115 4.04 -10.78 -6.29
CA SER A 115 5.05 -9.92 -5.68
C SER A 115 5.85 -9.22 -6.76
N VAL A 116 5.87 -7.89 -6.68
CA VAL A 116 6.71 -7.04 -7.51
C VAL A 116 8.06 -6.92 -6.82
N GLU A 117 9.10 -7.36 -7.53
CA GLU A 117 10.44 -7.51 -6.97
C GLU A 117 11.33 -6.30 -7.26
N GLU A 118 11.03 -5.55 -8.31
CA GLU A 118 11.81 -4.40 -8.80
C GLU A 118 10.90 -3.19 -9.07
N PRO A 119 11.43 -1.96 -9.02
CA PRO A 119 12.82 -1.61 -8.75
C PRO A 119 13.18 -1.63 -7.25
N MET A 120 14.43 -1.94 -6.91
CA MET A 120 14.95 -1.86 -5.55
C MET A 120 15.53 -0.47 -5.24
N GLN A 121 15.27 0.06 -4.03
CA GLN A 121 15.90 1.31 -3.60
C GLN A 121 17.33 1.07 -3.12
N THR A 122 18.20 2.06 -3.32
CA THR A 122 19.60 2.01 -2.89
C THR A 122 19.90 2.93 -1.69
N ASP A 123 18.96 3.77 -1.30
CA ASP A 123 19.05 4.67 -0.15
C ASP A 123 18.21 4.18 1.04
N THR A 124 18.18 4.96 2.12
CA THR A 124 17.48 4.59 3.36
C THR A 124 16.15 5.31 3.57
N ASP A 125 15.73 6.21 2.68
CA ASP A 125 14.61 7.14 2.90
C ASP A 125 13.62 7.26 1.74
N SER A 126 13.85 6.58 0.61
CA SER A 126 12.99 6.67 -0.56
C SER A 126 11.82 5.67 -0.56
N CYS A 127 11.67 4.80 0.44
CA CYS A 127 10.65 3.74 0.43
C CYS A 127 9.23 4.25 0.13
N GLY A 128 8.83 5.39 0.69
CA GLY A 128 7.54 6.01 0.37
C GLY A 128 7.42 6.49 -1.08
N VAL A 129 8.51 7.02 -1.65
CA VAL A 129 8.55 7.49 -3.06
C VAL A 129 8.43 6.30 -4.00
N PHE A 130 9.12 5.20 -3.72
CA PHE A 130 9.02 3.96 -4.48
C PHE A 130 7.61 3.35 -4.39
N VAL A 131 6.95 3.38 -3.23
CA VAL A 131 5.54 2.94 -3.10
C VAL A 131 4.60 3.82 -3.95
N CYS A 132 4.78 5.14 -3.93
CA CYS A 132 4.00 6.04 -4.79
C CYS A 132 4.23 5.77 -6.28
N ARG A 133 5.48 5.51 -6.68
CA ARG A 133 5.83 5.12 -8.06
C ARG A 133 5.15 3.80 -8.45
N PHE A 134 5.23 2.78 -7.60
CA PHE A 134 4.59 1.49 -7.81
C PHE A 134 3.07 1.62 -8.00
N PHE A 135 2.41 2.47 -7.21
CA PHE A 135 0.99 2.75 -7.38
C PHE A 135 0.70 3.44 -8.71
N TRP A 136 1.50 4.44 -9.08
CA TRP A 136 1.35 5.12 -10.38
C TRP A 136 1.49 4.10 -11.52
N GLU A 137 2.53 3.27 -11.50
CA GLU A 137 2.79 2.27 -12.53
C GLU A 137 1.66 1.24 -12.69
N CYS A 138 0.95 0.92 -11.60
CA CYS A 138 -0.21 0.03 -11.67
C CYS A 138 -1.41 0.65 -12.38
N VAL A 139 -1.56 1.99 -12.35
CA VAL A 139 -2.76 2.68 -12.84
C VAL A 139 -2.53 3.48 -14.11
N SER A 140 -1.28 3.74 -14.49
CA SER A 140 -0.93 4.52 -15.68
C SER A 140 0.47 4.19 -16.20
N SER A 141 0.58 4.13 -17.53
CA SER A 141 1.85 3.98 -18.26
C SER A 141 2.75 5.22 -18.19
N GLU A 142 2.27 6.34 -17.64
CA GLU A 142 3.04 7.58 -17.50
C GLU A 142 3.96 7.59 -16.27
N ALA A 143 3.98 6.50 -15.49
CA ALA A 143 4.82 6.40 -14.31
C ALA A 143 6.32 6.53 -14.67
N PRO A 144 7.09 7.40 -13.99
CA PRO A 144 8.50 7.56 -14.28
C PRO A 144 9.29 6.26 -14.11
N THR A 145 10.19 5.94 -15.04
CA THR A 145 11.05 4.74 -15.00
C THR A 145 12.44 5.00 -14.43
N ASP A 146 12.90 6.25 -14.41
CA ASP A 146 14.18 6.65 -13.83
C ASP A 146 14.13 6.60 -12.29
N VAL A 147 14.73 5.55 -11.74
CA VAL A 147 14.88 5.32 -10.29
C VAL A 147 16.30 5.55 -9.80
N SER A 148 17.14 6.23 -10.58
CA SER A 148 18.44 6.73 -10.10
C SER A 148 18.24 7.75 -8.97
N PRO A 149 19.27 8.09 -8.17
CA PRO A 149 19.16 9.15 -7.15
C PRO A 149 18.62 10.48 -7.72
N THR A 150 19.04 10.83 -8.94
CA THR A 150 18.54 12.01 -9.67
C THR A 150 17.07 11.84 -10.08
N GLY A 151 16.70 10.68 -10.59
CA GLY A 151 15.31 10.35 -10.97
C GLY A 151 14.35 10.41 -9.80
N VAL A 152 14.72 9.81 -8.67
CA VAL A 152 13.95 9.86 -7.42
C VAL A 152 13.82 11.29 -6.91
N THR A 153 14.88 12.10 -7.00
CA THR A 153 14.83 13.53 -6.64
C THR A 153 13.85 14.30 -7.53
N LYS A 154 13.88 14.08 -8.85
CA LYS A 154 12.92 14.67 -9.79
C LYS A 154 11.49 14.23 -9.47
N LEU A 155 11.28 12.97 -9.12
CA LEU A 155 9.97 12.43 -8.75
C LEU A 155 9.42 13.10 -7.48
N ARG A 156 10.24 13.28 -6.45
CA ARG A 156 9.88 14.04 -5.23
C ARG A 156 9.42 15.46 -5.58
N TRP A 157 10.16 16.16 -6.44
CA TRP A 157 9.79 17.50 -6.90
C TRP A 157 8.50 17.52 -7.72
N ALA A 158 8.30 16.53 -8.60
CA ALA A 158 7.08 16.41 -9.38
C ALA A 158 5.85 16.20 -8.49
N MET A 159 5.96 15.34 -7.47
CA MET A 159 4.91 15.12 -6.47
C MET A 159 4.61 16.40 -5.68
N LEU A 160 5.63 17.06 -5.15
CA LEU A 160 5.48 18.32 -4.41
C LEU A 160 4.81 19.40 -5.28
N HIS A 161 5.29 19.57 -6.50
CA HIS A 161 4.74 20.54 -7.44
C HIS A 161 3.27 20.24 -7.78
N LYS A 162 2.88 18.98 -7.90
CA LYS A 162 1.47 18.59 -8.09
C LYS A 162 0.62 18.92 -6.87
N ILE A 163 1.13 18.67 -5.66
CA ILE A 163 0.46 19.06 -4.41
C ILE A 163 0.25 20.57 -4.36
N MET A 164 1.30 21.35 -4.64
CA MET A 164 1.25 22.82 -4.63
C MET A 164 0.27 23.41 -5.65
N LYS A 165 0.07 22.72 -6.79
CA LYS A 165 -0.89 23.14 -7.83
C LYS A 165 -2.31 22.61 -7.61
N THR A 166 -2.50 21.69 -6.68
CA THR A 166 -3.83 21.20 -6.35
C THR A 166 -4.53 22.30 -5.56
N LYS A 167 -5.61 22.88 -6.12
CA LYS A 167 -6.43 23.84 -5.39
C LYS A 167 -6.90 23.18 -4.09
N GLN A 168 -6.61 23.81 -2.96
CA GLN A 168 -7.24 23.44 -1.70
C GLN A 168 -8.76 23.59 -1.91
N ARG A 169 -9.49 22.48 -1.76
CA ARG A 169 -10.94 22.45 -1.82
C ARG A 169 -11.51 22.73 -0.44
#